data_AF-A0A1Q8RKU6-F1
#
_entry.id   AF-A0A1Q8RKU6-F1
#
_cell.length_a   1.000
_cell.length_b   1.000
_cell.length_c   1.000
_cell.angle_alpha   90.00
_cell.angle_beta   90.00
_cell.angle_gamma   90.00
#
_symmetry.space_group_name_H-M   'P 1'
#
loop_
_entity.id
_entity.type
_entity.pdbx_description
1 polymer ?
#
loop_
_entity_poly.entity_id
_entity_poly.type
_entity_poly.pdbx_seq_one_letter_code
_entity_poly.pdbx_strand_id
1 'polypeptide(L)'
;MPRLQPILFRRARAISPLVAALLPACRDIPSAVTELRWIRLHVASTQVPSAIGTEAATSPASPSVEARVARLCARRGRGVPLQYVLGSQPFGALDIKCRPGVLAPRAETEAYTLHLAEKLQSGLPGKHMSVIDFCTGTGCIALSLYEALAKRATSVSITGVDVSETAIDLSRENLRRNIAAGALPAVTEAKKVVFRQADVFEDGIAREMRHCDVLVSNPPYIARKVWAYGRGQMGYSVRKYEPRLALVPGDAVPAYDGCEHADVFYARLLDLAGSLRPGILLFEVGDEEQAVRVVRLI
;
A
#
# COMPACT_ATOMS: atom_id res chain seq x y z
N MET A 1 1.33 -0.49 24.75
CA MET A 1 1.70 0.92 24.50
C MET A 1 1.58 1.70 25.79
N PRO A 2 2.54 2.58 26.14
CA PRO A 2 2.50 3.35 27.39
C PRO A 2 1.27 4.28 27.43
N ARG A 3 0.80 4.65 28.62
CA ARG A 3 -0.30 5.62 28.75
C ARG A 3 0.23 7.04 28.47
N LEU A 4 -0.57 7.87 27.80
CA LEU A 4 -0.26 9.28 27.61
C LEU A 4 -0.54 10.05 28.89
N GLN A 5 0.34 11.00 29.22
CA GLN A 5 0.21 11.82 30.43
C GLN A 5 -1.02 12.75 30.32
N PRO A 6 -1.86 12.88 31.37
CA PRO A 6 -3.03 13.76 31.34
C PRO A 6 -2.73 15.23 31.01
N ILE A 7 -1.53 15.71 31.36
CA ILE A 7 -1.08 17.07 31.01
C ILE A 7 -0.98 17.28 29.50
N LEU A 8 -0.67 16.23 28.72
CA LEU A 8 -0.58 16.30 27.27
C LEU A 8 -1.95 16.59 26.64
N PHE A 9 -3.02 15.96 27.15
CA PHE A 9 -4.39 16.24 26.70
C PHE A 9 -4.83 17.65 27.05
N ARG A 10 -4.45 18.18 28.22
CA ARG A 10 -4.73 19.57 28.60
C ARG A 10 -4.06 20.56 27.66
N ARG A 11 -2.77 20.36 27.38
CA ARG A 11 -2.01 21.18 26.42
C ARG A 11 -2.58 21.10 25.00
N ALA A 12 -2.95 19.91 24.54
CA ALA A 12 -3.57 19.73 23.23
C ALA A 12 -4.94 20.44 23.13
N ARG A 13 -5.79 20.35 24.16
CA ARG A 13 -7.09 21.04 24.18
C ARG A 13 -6.96 22.56 24.15
N ALA A 14 -5.89 23.11 24.75
CA ALA A 14 -5.61 24.54 24.68
C ALA A 14 -5.28 25.01 23.25
N ILE A 15 -4.79 24.12 22.38
CA ILE A 15 -4.60 24.38 20.95
C ILE A 15 -5.92 24.17 20.20
N SER A 16 -6.53 23.00 20.34
CA SER A 16 -7.83 22.66 19.77
C SER A 16 -8.36 21.35 20.37
N PRO A 17 -9.68 21.21 20.61
CA PRO A 17 -10.27 19.93 21.00
C PRO A 17 -9.99 18.80 19.99
N LEU A 18 -9.78 19.14 18.71
CA LEU A 18 -9.47 18.18 17.66
C LEU A 18 -8.04 17.64 17.73
N VAL A 19 -7.07 18.47 18.13
CA VAL A 19 -5.69 18.03 18.41
C VAL A 19 -5.71 17.02 19.57
N ALA A 20 -6.50 17.29 20.61
CA ALA A 20 -6.65 16.36 21.73
C ALA A 20 -7.33 15.03 21.31
N ALA A 21 -8.24 15.06 20.35
CA ALA A 21 -8.88 13.86 19.80
C ALA A 21 -7.92 12.96 19.01
N LEU A 22 -6.86 13.54 18.42
CA LEU A 22 -5.87 12.82 17.62
C LEU A 22 -4.74 12.21 18.45
N LEU A 23 -4.46 12.75 19.64
CA LEU A 23 -3.39 12.28 20.54
C LEU A 23 -3.32 10.77 20.78
N PRO A 24 -4.43 10.03 20.97
CA PRO A 24 -4.34 8.58 21.18
C PRO A 24 -3.60 7.85 20.04
N ALA A 25 -3.71 8.37 18.82
CA ALA A 25 -3.13 7.81 17.62
C ALA A 25 -1.76 8.44 17.30
N CYS A 26 -1.63 9.76 17.39
CA CYS A 26 -0.39 10.49 17.07
C CYS A 26 0.67 10.44 18.17
N ARG A 27 0.26 10.20 19.42
CA ARG A 27 1.11 10.08 20.62
C ARG A 27 1.81 11.36 21.08
N ASP A 28 1.94 12.36 20.22
CA ASP A 28 2.48 13.68 20.52
C ASP A 28 1.65 14.82 19.87
N ILE A 29 1.85 16.05 20.35
CA ILE A 29 1.12 17.24 19.88
C ILE A 29 1.56 17.65 18.46
N PRO A 30 2.85 17.75 18.12
CA PRO A 30 3.28 18.12 16.76
C PRO A 30 2.65 17.24 15.66
N SER A 31 2.69 15.92 15.82
CA SER A 31 2.07 14.95 14.92
C SER A 31 0.56 15.14 14.84
N ALA A 32 -0.11 15.37 15.98
CA ALA A 32 -1.56 15.63 16.02
C ALA A 32 -1.95 16.93 15.29
N VAL A 33 -1.14 17.99 15.40
CA VAL A 33 -1.35 19.24 14.66
C VAL A 33 -1.16 19.03 13.16
N THR A 34 -0.13 18.30 12.76
CA THR A 34 0.13 17.95 11.35
C THR A 34 -1.01 17.13 10.75
N GLU A 35 -1.46 16.06 11.42
CA GLU A 35 -2.57 15.24 10.95
C GLU A 35 -3.90 16.04 10.90
N LEU A 36 -4.14 16.95 11.87
CA LEU A 36 -5.30 17.84 11.80
C LEU A 36 -5.27 18.73 10.56
N ARG A 37 -4.09 19.28 10.21
CA ARG A 37 -3.91 20.08 9.00
C ARG A 37 -4.25 19.27 7.75
N TRP A 38 -3.75 18.04 7.65
CA TRP A 38 -4.05 17.16 6.51
C TRP A 38 -5.53 16.79 6.43
N ILE A 39 -6.17 16.49 7.55
CA ILE A 39 -7.63 16.21 7.60
C ILE A 39 -8.42 17.43 7.13
N ARG A 40 -8.05 18.64 7.55
CA ARG A 40 -8.69 19.89 7.09
C ARG A 40 -8.51 20.10 5.58
N LEU A 41 -7.30 19.92 5.06
CA LEU A 41 -7.02 20.01 3.63
C LEU A 41 -7.84 19.01 2.82
N HIS A 42 -7.96 17.77 3.30
CA HIS A 42 -8.79 16.74 2.67
C HIS A 42 -10.29 17.12 2.66
N VAL A 43 -10.82 17.64 3.77
CA VAL A 43 -12.22 18.09 3.80
C VAL A 43 -12.46 19.24 2.82
N ALA A 44 -11.51 20.19 2.71
CA ALA A 44 -11.60 21.30 1.77
C ALA A 44 -11.52 20.84 0.30
N SER A 45 -10.62 19.92 -0.05
CA SER A 45 -10.47 19.44 -1.43
C SER A 45 -11.67 18.60 -1.90
N THR A 46 -12.36 17.93 -0.99
CA THR A 46 -13.57 17.14 -1.28
C THR A 46 -14.87 17.95 -1.26
N GLN A 47 -14.79 19.27 -1.03
CA GLN A 47 -15.95 20.17 -1.08
C GLN A 47 -16.17 20.83 -2.43
N VAL A 48 -15.18 20.86 -3.32
CA VAL A 48 -15.33 21.46 -4.64
C VAL A 48 -16.32 20.61 -5.44
N PRO A 49 -17.52 21.12 -5.78
CA PRO A 49 -18.43 20.40 -6.65
C PRO A 49 -17.76 20.27 -8.01
N SER A 50 -17.81 19.08 -8.61
CA SER A 50 -17.68 18.94 -10.06
C SER A 50 -18.73 19.86 -10.68
N ALA A 51 -18.29 20.99 -11.24
CA ALA A 51 -19.15 21.98 -11.85
C ALA A 51 -19.70 21.48 -13.19
N ILE A 52 -20.58 20.48 -13.15
CA ILE A 52 -21.45 20.08 -14.26
C ILE A 52 -22.78 19.55 -13.66
N GLY A 53 -23.87 20.28 -13.89
CA GLY A 53 -25.21 19.70 -14.03
C GLY A 53 -26.16 19.74 -12.83
N THR A 54 -27.08 20.71 -12.91
CA THR A 54 -28.54 20.60 -12.65
C THR A 54 -29.09 20.24 -11.26
N GLU A 55 -29.81 21.23 -10.75
CA GLU A 55 -31.13 21.19 -10.10
C GLU A 55 -31.33 20.52 -8.72
N ALA A 56 -31.83 21.39 -7.83
CA ALA A 56 -32.43 21.18 -6.54
C ALA A 56 -33.12 19.81 -6.32
N ALA A 57 -32.52 19.02 -5.43
CA ALA A 57 -33.25 18.11 -4.56
C ALA A 57 -32.83 18.39 -3.12
N THR A 58 -33.82 18.55 -2.24
CA THR A 58 -33.71 18.74 -0.80
C THR A 58 -33.00 17.55 -0.15
N SER A 59 -31.67 17.52 -0.25
CA SER A 59 -30.83 16.61 0.52
C SER A 59 -30.76 17.08 1.98
N PRO A 60 -30.68 16.16 2.96
CA PRO A 60 -30.47 16.53 4.36
C PRO A 60 -29.25 17.46 4.47
N ALA A 61 -29.37 18.52 5.27
CA ALA A 61 -28.34 19.54 5.43
C ALA A 61 -26.96 18.88 5.60
N SER A 62 -26.09 19.04 4.60
CA SER A 62 -24.77 18.42 4.64
C SER A 62 -24.04 18.87 5.92
N PRO A 63 -23.36 17.97 6.65
CA PRO A 63 -22.67 18.35 7.88
C PRO A 63 -21.68 19.48 7.61
N SER A 64 -21.60 20.45 8.53
CA SER A 64 -20.63 21.56 8.41
C SER A 64 -19.20 21.04 8.22
N VAL A 65 -18.33 21.85 7.61
CA VAL A 65 -16.89 21.56 7.44
C VAL A 65 -16.29 21.05 8.74
N GLU A 66 -16.48 21.80 9.83
CA GLU A 66 -15.91 21.44 11.13
C GLU A 66 -16.51 20.14 11.69
N ALA A 67 -17.79 19.84 11.46
CA ALA A 67 -18.37 18.56 11.85
C ALA A 67 -17.73 17.38 11.09
N ARG A 68 -17.42 17.55 9.79
CA ARG A 68 -16.71 16.54 8.99
C ARG A 68 -15.28 16.35 9.50
N VAL A 69 -14.54 17.43 9.75
CA VAL A 69 -13.18 17.38 10.31
C VAL A 69 -13.19 16.68 11.67
N ALA A 70 -14.12 17.03 12.55
CA ALA A 70 -14.27 16.41 13.86
C ALA A 70 -14.54 14.91 13.77
N ARG A 71 -15.41 14.49 12.84
CA ARG A 71 -15.70 13.07 12.59
C ARG A 71 -14.46 12.30 12.13
N LEU A 72 -13.64 12.88 11.24
CA LEU A 72 -12.41 12.26 10.75
C LEU A 72 -11.34 12.19 11.86
N CYS A 73 -11.19 13.25 12.66
CA CYS A 73 -10.30 13.26 13.83
C CYS A 73 -10.72 12.19 14.85
N ALA A 74 -12.02 12.02 15.09
CA ALA A 74 -12.54 10.99 15.99
C ALA A 74 -12.27 9.57 15.45
N ARG A 75 -12.41 9.33 14.14
CA ARG A 75 -12.01 8.05 13.52
C ARG A 75 -10.53 7.79 13.72
N ARG A 76 -9.68 8.78 13.41
CA ARG A 76 -8.23 8.67 13.56
C ARG A 76 -7.82 8.42 15.01
N GLY A 77 -8.41 9.13 15.97
CA GLY A 77 -8.20 8.95 17.41
C GLY A 77 -8.59 7.56 17.94
N ARG A 78 -9.50 6.84 17.27
CA ARG A 78 -9.80 5.42 17.57
C ARG A 78 -8.77 4.44 17.01
N GLY A 79 -7.74 4.95 16.33
CA GLY A 79 -6.68 4.18 15.73
C GLY A 79 -6.97 3.76 14.29
N VAL A 80 -7.94 4.33 13.58
CA VAL A 80 -8.08 4.08 12.13
C VAL A 80 -6.81 4.62 11.43
N PRO A 81 -6.17 3.86 10.51
CA PRO A 81 -5.06 4.35 9.71
C PRO A 81 -5.40 5.68 9.03
N LEU A 82 -4.46 6.62 9.03
CA LEU A 82 -4.70 7.95 8.47
C LEU A 82 -5.07 7.87 6.98
N GLN A 83 -4.44 6.96 6.25
CA GLN A 83 -4.71 6.66 4.85
C GLN A 83 -6.17 6.25 4.61
N TYR A 84 -6.81 5.53 5.53
CA TYR A 84 -8.24 5.19 5.45
C TYR A 84 -9.16 6.32 5.94
N VAL A 85 -8.63 7.26 6.72
CA VAL A 85 -9.33 8.48 7.14
C VAL A 85 -9.37 9.48 5.98
N LEU A 86 -8.24 9.65 5.28
CA LEU A 86 -8.10 10.51 4.10
C LEU A 86 -8.57 9.85 2.80
N GLY A 87 -8.64 8.51 2.76
CA GLY A 87 -9.07 7.75 1.58
C GLY A 87 -8.01 7.58 0.50
N SER A 88 -6.84 8.21 0.64
CA SER A 88 -5.68 8.01 -0.22
C SER A 88 -4.37 8.35 0.51
N GLN A 89 -3.25 8.06 -0.14
CA GLN A 89 -1.89 8.37 0.30
C GLN A 89 -1.02 8.62 -0.95
N PRO A 90 -0.13 9.61 -0.93
CA PRO A 90 0.86 9.77 -1.99
C PRO A 90 1.84 8.60 -2.04
N PHE A 91 2.25 8.22 -3.24
CA PHE A 91 3.30 7.22 -3.49
C PHE A 91 4.09 7.63 -4.74
N GLY A 92 5.23 8.27 -4.54
CA GLY A 92 5.96 8.97 -5.59
C GLY A 92 5.12 10.08 -6.21
N ALA A 93 4.96 10.03 -7.54
CA ALA A 93 4.12 10.96 -8.29
C ALA A 93 2.62 10.61 -8.27
N LEU A 94 2.23 9.49 -7.65
CA LEU A 94 0.88 8.95 -7.72
C LEU A 94 0.07 9.24 -6.45
N ASP A 95 -1.25 9.37 -6.60
CA ASP A 95 -2.20 9.38 -5.48
C ASP A 95 -2.90 8.01 -5.41
N ILE A 96 -2.54 7.22 -4.42
CA ILE A 96 -3.02 5.85 -4.26
C ILE A 96 -4.21 5.84 -3.30
N LYS A 97 -5.39 5.53 -3.83
CA LYS A 97 -6.60 5.31 -3.05
C LYS A 97 -6.39 4.16 -2.07
N CYS A 98 -6.85 4.38 -0.85
CA CYS A 98 -6.73 3.46 0.28
C CYS A 98 -8.11 3.22 0.89
N ARG A 99 -8.44 1.96 1.19
CA ARG A 99 -9.68 1.59 1.89
C ARG A 99 -9.47 0.36 2.77
N PRO A 100 -10.30 0.17 3.81
CA PRO A 100 -10.30 -1.07 4.59
C PRO A 100 -10.41 -2.31 3.69
N GLY A 101 -9.70 -3.37 4.06
CA GLY A 101 -9.61 -4.61 3.29
C GLY A 101 -8.37 -4.71 2.40
N VAL A 102 -7.60 -3.63 2.22
CA VAL A 102 -6.33 -3.65 1.47
C VAL A 102 -5.26 -2.89 2.25
N LEU A 103 -4.05 -3.45 2.37
CA LEU A 103 -2.92 -2.84 3.08
C LEU A 103 -2.63 -1.43 2.54
N ALA A 104 -2.55 -0.43 3.42
CA ALA A 104 -2.17 0.91 3.00
C ALA A 104 -0.68 0.95 2.63
N PRO A 105 -0.27 1.66 1.55
CA PRO A 105 1.13 1.79 1.18
C PRO A 105 1.97 2.38 2.31
N ARG A 106 3.20 1.88 2.44
CA ARG A 106 4.18 2.30 3.46
C ARG A 106 5.29 3.14 2.84
N ALA A 107 5.93 3.98 3.67
CA ALA A 107 7.00 4.86 3.23
C ALA A 107 8.25 4.06 2.85
N GLU A 108 8.50 2.95 3.54
CA GLU A 108 9.56 1.99 3.25
C GLU A 108 9.35 1.36 1.85
N THR A 109 8.11 0.96 1.56
CA THR A 109 7.71 0.43 0.25
C THR A 109 7.89 1.47 -0.87
N GLU A 110 7.50 2.72 -0.60
CA GLU A 110 7.71 3.85 -1.51
C GLU A 110 9.20 4.07 -1.79
N ALA A 111 10.04 4.11 -0.75
CA ALA A 111 11.46 4.38 -0.86
C ALA A 111 12.17 3.35 -1.76
N TYR A 112 11.98 2.05 -1.53
CA TYR A 112 12.63 1.05 -2.38
C TYR A 112 12.06 1.03 -3.80
N THR A 113 10.76 1.32 -3.97
CA THR A 113 10.14 1.30 -5.31
C THR A 113 10.69 2.40 -6.17
N LEU A 114 10.83 3.62 -5.63
CA LEU A 114 11.46 4.75 -6.32
C LEU A 114 12.92 4.46 -6.64
N HIS A 115 13.66 3.87 -5.69
CA HIS A 115 15.05 3.47 -5.92
C HIS A 115 15.19 2.42 -7.04
N LEU A 116 14.30 1.42 -7.06
CA LEU A 116 14.26 0.42 -8.13
C LEU A 116 13.95 1.08 -9.48
N ALA A 117 12.95 1.98 -9.52
CA ALA A 117 12.58 2.71 -10.72
C ALA A 117 13.78 3.48 -11.31
N GLU A 118 14.53 4.21 -10.48
CA GLU A 118 15.74 4.93 -10.88
C GLU A 118 16.81 4.00 -11.46
N LYS A 119 17.09 2.87 -10.77
CA LYS A 119 18.05 1.88 -11.24
C LYS A 119 17.66 1.29 -12.59
N LEU A 120 16.40 0.90 -12.75
CA LEU A 120 15.89 0.38 -14.01
C LEU A 120 16.04 1.45 -15.11
N GLN A 121 15.58 2.68 -14.88
CA GLN A 121 15.65 3.77 -15.87
C GLN A 121 17.07 4.08 -16.37
N SER A 122 18.10 3.85 -15.55
CA SER A 122 19.49 4.10 -15.92
C SER A 122 20.04 3.10 -16.96
N GLY A 123 19.51 1.88 -17.01
CA GLY A 123 19.99 0.79 -17.87
C GLY A 123 19.09 0.43 -19.05
N LEU A 124 18.09 1.28 -19.35
CA LEU A 124 16.90 0.93 -20.14
C LEU A 124 16.73 1.48 -21.58
N PRO A 125 17.59 2.32 -22.19
CA PRO A 125 17.26 2.87 -23.51
C PRO A 125 17.05 1.74 -24.54
N GLY A 126 15.85 1.68 -25.12
CA GLY A 126 15.48 0.72 -26.17
C GLY A 126 15.06 -0.69 -25.72
N LYS A 127 14.92 -0.97 -24.42
CA LYS A 127 14.56 -2.31 -23.93
C LYS A 127 13.06 -2.55 -23.81
N HIS A 128 12.67 -3.80 -23.99
CA HIS A 128 11.40 -4.35 -23.50
C HIS A 128 11.57 -4.66 -22.01
N MET A 129 10.54 -4.38 -21.21
CA MET A 129 10.59 -4.61 -19.76
C MET A 129 9.33 -5.33 -19.30
N SER A 130 9.53 -6.54 -18.76
CA SER A 130 8.49 -7.37 -18.16
C SER A 130 8.66 -7.39 -16.64
N VAL A 131 7.67 -6.90 -15.90
CA VAL A 131 7.69 -6.83 -14.44
C VAL A 131 6.50 -7.61 -13.88
N ILE A 132 6.74 -8.37 -12.81
CA ILE A 132 5.67 -8.95 -12.00
C ILE A 132 5.76 -8.45 -10.56
N ASP A 133 4.62 -8.05 -10.01
CA ASP A 133 4.44 -7.59 -8.64
C ASP A 133 3.48 -8.55 -7.92
N PHE A 134 4.03 -9.46 -7.14
CA PHE A 134 3.24 -10.40 -6.34
C PHE A 134 2.80 -9.76 -5.02
N CYS A 135 1.58 -10.06 -4.58
CA CYS A 135 0.93 -9.42 -3.44
C CYS A 135 0.75 -7.91 -3.67
N THR A 136 0.29 -7.53 -4.88
CA THR A 136 0.29 -6.14 -5.36
C THR A 136 -0.57 -5.19 -4.51
N GLY A 137 -1.58 -5.70 -3.78
CA GLY A 137 -2.41 -4.91 -2.88
C GLY A 137 -3.10 -3.75 -3.60
N THR A 138 -2.74 -2.52 -3.23
CA THR A 138 -3.27 -1.29 -3.86
C THR A 138 -2.75 -1.06 -5.28
N GLY A 139 -1.80 -1.86 -5.75
CA GLY A 139 -1.06 -1.66 -7.00
C GLY A 139 0.05 -0.62 -6.91
N CYS A 140 0.37 -0.08 -5.73
CA CYS A 140 1.30 1.04 -5.59
C CYS A 140 2.67 0.79 -6.22
N ILE A 141 3.25 -0.41 -6.03
CA ILE A 141 4.54 -0.80 -6.62
C ILE A 141 4.40 -0.88 -8.14
N ALA A 142 3.50 -1.73 -8.64
CA ALA A 142 3.26 -1.90 -10.08
C ALA A 142 2.99 -0.58 -10.81
N LEU A 143 2.15 0.30 -10.25
CA LEU A 143 1.79 1.58 -10.85
C LEU A 143 2.96 2.57 -10.82
N SER A 144 3.72 2.64 -9.72
CA SER A 144 4.88 3.52 -9.63
C SER A 144 5.99 3.10 -10.58
N LEU A 145 6.23 1.79 -10.73
CA LEU A 145 7.14 1.29 -11.76
C LEU A 145 6.61 1.60 -13.16
N TYR A 146 5.31 1.45 -13.42
CA TYR A 146 4.74 1.81 -14.73
C TYR A 146 4.93 3.29 -15.06
N GLU A 147 4.68 4.19 -14.10
CA GLU A 147 4.89 5.64 -14.21
C GLU A 147 6.31 5.96 -14.68
N ALA A 148 7.31 5.35 -14.04
CA ALA A 148 8.71 5.60 -14.32
C ALA A 148 9.16 4.98 -15.65
N LEU A 149 8.77 3.73 -15.90
CA LEU A 149 9.29 2.93 -17.01
C LEU A 149 8.64 3.30 -18.35
N ALA A 150 7.34 3.62 -18.35
CA ALA A 150 6.59 3.91 -19.56
C ALA A 150 7.12 5.13 -20.33
N LYS A 151 7.83 6.05 -19.67
CA LYS A 151 8.44 7.24 -20.30
C LYS A 151 9.70 6.92 -21.12
N ARG A 152 10.42 5.84 -20.78
CA ARG A 152 11.76 5.56 -21.33
C ARG A 152 11.85 4.28 -22.15
N ALA A 153 11.12 3.24 -21.75
CA ALA A 153 11.18 1.96 -22.44
C ALA A 153 10.33 1.97 -23.72
N THR A 154 10.77 1.20 -24.72
CA THR A 154 10.00 0.98 -25.97
C THR A 154 8.72 0.23 -25.66
N SER A 155 8.82 -0.78 -24.78
CA SER A 155 7.70 -1.58 -24.33
C SER A 155 7.82 -1.90 -22.84
N VAL A 156 6.69 -1.87 -22.14
CA VAL A 156 6.57 -2.18 -20.71
C VAL A 156 5.34 -3.05 -20.52
N SER A 157 5.49 -4.18 -19.84
CA SER A 157 4.40 -5.03 -19.41
C SER A 157 4.55 -5.31 -17.92
N ILE A 158 3.65 -4.75 -17.11
CA ILE A 158 3.62 -4.97 -15.66
C ILE A 158 2.39 -5.79 -15.29
N THR A 159 2.58 -6.86 -14.55
CA THR A 159 1.49 -7.68 -14.02
C THR A 159 1.49 -7.60 -12.50
N GLY A 160 0.45 -7.01 -11.91
CA GLY A 160 0.19 -7.09 -10.48
C GLY A 160 -0.70 -8.29 -10.17
N VAL A 161 -0.30 -9.10 -9.19
CA VAL A 161 -1.00 -10.31 -8.77
C VAL A 161 -1.37 -10.22 -7.30
N ASP A 162 -2.61 -10.58 -6.98
CA ASP A 162 -3.09 -10.68 -5.60
C ASP A 162 -4.16 -11.76 -5.48
N VAL A 163 -4.24 -12.42 -4.32
CA VAL A 163 -5.30 -13.40 -4.06
C VAL A 163 -6.63 -12.71 -3.73
N SER A 164 -6.58 -11.46 -3.24
CA SER A 164 -7.76 -10.70 -2.85
C SER A 164 -8.39 -9.97 -4.04
N GLU A 165 -9.63 -10.34 -4.38
CA GLU A 165 -10.44 -9.59 -5.37
C GLU A 165 -10.60 -8.11 -4.98
N THR A 166 -10.75 -7.83 -3.68
CA THR A 166 -10.85 -6.44 -3.17
C THR A 166 -9.58 -5.63 -3.44
N ALA A 167 -8.40 -6.27 -3.36
CA ALA A 167 -7.13 -5.63 -3.70
C ALA A 167 -7.04 -5.37 -5.22
N ILE A 168 -7.39 -6.36 -6.04
CA ILE A 168 -7.38 -6.25 -7.50
C ILE A 168 -8.34 -5.16 -8.01
N ASP A 169 -9.53 -5.03 -7.43
CA ASP A 169 -10.45 -3.96 -7.80
C ASP A 169 -9.93 -2.58 -7.41
N LEU A 170 -9.27 -2.46 -6.25
CA LEU A 170 -8.64 -1.23 -5.83
C LEU A 170 -7.43 -0.85 -6.69
N SER A 171 -6.59 -1.81 -7.09
CA SER A 171 -5.44 -1.54 -7.96
C SER A 171 -5.87 -1.10 -9.36
N ARG A 172 -6.93 -1.70 -9.91
CA ARG A 172 -7.58 -1.24 -11.16
C ARG A 172 -8.20 0.15 -11.00
N GLU A 173 -8.82 0.45 -9.86
CA GLU A 173 -9.34 1.79 -9.58
C GLU A 173 -8.22 2.82 -9.49
N ASN A 174 -7.10 2.49 -8.85
CA ASN A 174 -5.92 3.34 -8.75
C ASN A 174 -5.27 3.61 -10.11
N LEU A 175 -5.22 2.61 -10.99
CA LEU A 175 -4.79 2.78 -12.37
C LEU A 175 -5.66 3.82 -13.09
N ARG A 176 -6.99 3.62 -13.09
CA ARG A 176 -7.92 4.53 -13.77
C ARG A 176 -7.85 5.94 -13.19
N ARG A 177 -7.76 6.06 -11.87
CA ARG A 177 -7.64 7.34 -11.16
C ARG A 177 -6.41 8.12 -11.60
N ASN A 178 -5.25 7.47 -11.62
CA ASN A 178 -3.99 8.15 -11.94
C ASN A 178 -3.83 8.41 -13.45
N ILE A 179 -4.44 7.61 -14.32
CA ILE A 179 -4.57 7.96 -15.75
C ILE A 179 -5.47 9.19 -15.92
N ALA A 180 -6.65 9.22 -15.29
CA ALA A 180 -7.58 10.34 -15.39
C ALA A 180 -6.99 11.65 -14.82
N ALA A 181 -6.11 11.54 -13.82
CA ALA A 181 -5.38 12.67 -13.25
C ALA A 181 -4.16 13.11 -14.11
N GLY A 182 -3.82 12.40 -15.19
CA GLY A 182 -2.65 12.68 -16.01
C GLY A 182 -1.31 12.30 -15.38
N ALA A 183 -1.32 11.63 -14.23
CA ALA A 183 -0.12 11.15 -13.55
C ALA A 183 0.45 9.87 -14.18
N LEU A 184 -0.42 9.04 -14.81
CA LEU A 184 -0.02 7.86 -15.58
C LEU A 184 -0.36 8.01 -17.06
N PRO A 185 0.50 7.51 -17.97
CA PRO A 185 0.14 7.40 -19.37
C PRO A 185 -0.98 6.36 -19.56
N ALA A 186 -1.80 6.54 -20.59
CA ALA A 186 -2.80 5.55 -20.97
C ALA A 186 -2.15 4.19 -21.29
N VAL A 187 -2.89 3.11 -21.03
CA VAL A 187 -2.46 1.75 -21.37
C VAL A 187 -2.59 1.55 -22.89
N THR A 188 -1.58 0.93 -23.48
CA THR A 188 -1.47 0.59 -24.91
C THR A 188 -0.96 -0.85 -25.05
N GLU A 189 -0.92 -1.39 -26.27
CA GLU A 189 -0.36 -2.73 -26.48
C GLU A 189 1.12 -2.82 -26.08
N ALA A 190 1.91 -1.79 -26.41
CA ALA A 190 3.33 -1.75 -26.10
C ALA A 190 3.61 -1.44 -24.62
N LYS A 191 2.73 -0.69 -23.95
CA LYS A 191 2.92 -0.18 -22.58
C LYS A 191 1.66 -0.44 -21.77
N LYS A 192 1.68 -1.49 -20.95
CA LYS A 192 0.53 -1.92 -20.17
C LYS A 192 0.87 -2.32 -18.75
N VAL A 193 -0.11 -2.10 -17.88
CA VAL A 193 -0.17 -2.63 -16.54
C VAL A 193 -1.51 -3.35 -16.36
N VAL A 194 -1.48 -4.60 -15.91
CA VAL A 194 -2.66 -5.44 -15.73
C VAL A 194 -2.66 -6.04 -14.33
N PHE A 195 -3.86 -6.24 -13.78
CA PHE A 195 -4.05 -6.80 -12.45
C PHE A 195 -4.88 -8.08 -12.52
N ARG A 196 -4.33 -9.16 -11.95
CA ARG A 196 -4.88 -10.52 -12.02
C ARG A 196 -5.09 -11.07 -10.61
N GLN A 197 -6.27 -11.63 -10.40
CA GLN A 197 -6.53 -12.39 -9.19
C GLN A 197 -5.94 -13.78 -9.34
N ALA A 198 -5.00 -14.15 -8.48
CA ALA A 198 -4.43 -15.48 -8.40
C ALA A 198 -3.76 -15.69 -7.05
N ASP A 199 -3.67 -16.93 -6.60
CA ASP A 199 -2.85 -17.30 -5.46
C ASP A 199 -1.38 -17.48 -5.90
N VAL A 200 -0.45 -16.85 -5.18
CA VAL A 200 0.99 -16.97 -5.44
C VAL A 200 1.49 -18.41 -5.25
N PHE A 201 0.80 -19.21 -4.44
CA PHE A 201 1.12 -20.62 -4.23
C PHE A 201 0.66 -21.53 -5.39
N GLU A 202 -0.09 -21.00 -6.36
CA GLU A 202 -0.46 -21.72 -7.58
C GLU A 202 0.52 -21.40 -8.73
N ASP A 203 0.73 -22.35 -9.64
CA ASP A 203 1.67 -22.19 -10.76
C ASP A 203 1.09 -21.47 -11.98
N GLY A 204 -0.21 -21.16 -11.98
CA GLY A 204 -0.93 -20.67 -13.17
C GLY A 204 -0.24 -19.46 -13.80
N ILE A 205 0.11 -18.45 -12.99
CA ILE A 205 0.78 -17.24 -13.45
C ILE A 205 2.17 -17.54 -14.05
N ALA A 206 2.96 -18.39 -13.41
CA ALA A 206 4.30 -18.74 -13.90
C ALA A 206 4.24 -19.46 -15.25
N ARG A 207 3.28 -20.38 -15.41
CA ARG A 207 3.07 -21.12 -16.67
C ARG A 207 2.64 -20.21 -17.82
N GLU A 208 1.87 -19.16 -17.53
CA GLU A 208 1.41 -18.21 -18.54
C GLU A 208 2.50 -17.22 -18.96
N MET A 209 3.24 -16.63 -18.01
CA MET A 209 4.21 -15.58 -18.31
C MET A 209 5.52 -16.12 -18.90
N ARG A 210 5.97 -17.31 -18.46
CA ARG A 210 7.21 -18.00 -18.86
C ARG A 210 8.53 -17.27 -18.59
N HIS A 211 8.53 -15.94 -18.57
CA HIS A 211 9.70 -15.09 -18.31
C HIS A 211 9.25 -13.72 -17.76
N CYS A 212 10.05 -13.15 -16.87
CA CYS A 212 9.99 -11.74 -16.51
C CYS A 212 11.41 -11.19 -16.29
N ASP A 213 11.60 -9.88 -16.38
CA ASP A 213 12.90 -9.25 -16.14
C ASP A 213 13.07 -8.85 -14.68
N VAL A 214 11.96 -8.49 -14.02
CA VAL A 214 11.91 -8.02 -12.63
C VAL A 214 10.76 -8.71 -11.90
N LEU A 215 11.06 -9.32 -10.76
CA LEU A 215 10.07 -9.88 -9.84
C LEU A 215 10.19 -9.12 -8.50
N VAL A 216 9.12 -8.41 -8.16
CA VAL A 216 9.02 -7.62 -6.92
C VAL A 216 7.86 -8.13 -6.07
N SER A 217 7.98 -7.96 -4.75
CA SER A 217 6.88 -8.27 -3.84
C SER A 217 7.06 -7.58 -2.49
N ASN A 218 5.96 -7.10 -1.92
CA ASN A 218 5.82 -6.87 -0.48
C ASN A 218 4.85 -7.93 0.07
N PRO A 219 5.33 -9.14 0.39
CA PRO A 219 4.47 -10.24 0.80
C PRO A 219 4.06 -10.13 2.29
N PRO A 220 3.06 -10.88 2.75
CA PRO A 220 2.81 -11.06 4.18
C PRO A 220 4.02 -11.72 4.85
N TYR A 221 4.69 -11.02 5.77
CA TYR A 221 5.93 -11.50 6.40
C TYR A 221 5.91 -11.50 7.94
N ILE A 222 4.77 -11.14 8.55
CA ILE A 222 4.66 -11.03 10.00
C ILE A 222 4.38 -12.39 10.63
N ALA A 223 5.25 -12.82 11.54
CA ALA A 223 5.07 -14.06 12.29
C ALA A 223 3.78 -14.06 13.14
N ARG A 224 3.11 -15.23 13.21
CA ARG A 224 1.87 -15.42 14.00
C ARG A 224 2.02 -14.99 15.46
N LYS A 225 3.17 -15.31 16.08
CA LYS A 225 3.46 -14.96 17.48
C LYS A 225 3.54 -13.45 17.67
N VAL A 226 4.13 -12.72 16.71
CA VAL A 226 4.23 -11.26 16.75
C VAL A 226 2.84 -10.63 16.54
N TRP A 227 2.02 -11.19 15.65
CA TRP A 227 0.63 -10.76 15.49
C TRP A 227 -0.20 -10.94 16.77
N ALA A 228 -0.20 -12.15 17.34
CA ALA A 228 -1.02 -12.53 18.48
C ALA A 228 -0.54 -11.90 19.80
N TYR A 229 0.77 -11.89 20.05
CA TYR A 229 1.34 -11.57 21.36
C TYR A 229 2.31 -10.38 21.35
N GLY A 230 2.64 -9.84 20.16
CA GLY A 230 3.57 -8.73 20.03
C GLY A 230 3.12 -7.51 20.86
N ARG A 231 3.97 -7.13 21.81
CA ARG A 231 3.90 -5.88 22.56
C ARG A 231 4.86 -4.89 21.88
N GLY A 232 4.38 -4.00 21.01
CA GLY A 232 5.30 -3.07 20.33
C GLY A 232 4.84 -2.61 18.95
N GLN A 233 5.82 -2.32 18.07
CA GLN A 233 5.77 -1.60 16.78
C GLN A 233 4.60 -1.93 15.86
N MET A 234 4.04 -3.14 15.91
CA MET A 234 2.76 -3.42 15.27
C MET A 234 1.61 -2.80 16.08
N GLY A 235 1.30 -1.56 15.69
CA GLY A 235 0.34 -0.72 16.38
C GLY A 235 -1.03 -1.38 16.51
N TYR A 236 -1.76 -1.02 17.56
CA TYR A 236 -3.18 -1.39 17.74
C TYR A 236 -4.02 -1.10 16.48
N SER A 237 -3.68 -0.01 15.78
CA SER A 237 -4.27 0.40 14.50
C SER A 237 -4.19 -0.70 13.44
N VAL A 238 -2.98 -1.22 13.17
CA VAL A 238 -2.70 -2.22 12.15
C VAL A 238 -3.52 -3.48 12.41
N ARG A 239 -3.44 -4.02 13.64
CA ARG A 239 -4.15 -5.25 14.01
C ARG A 239 -5.67 -5.15 13.93
N LYS A 240 -6.22 -3.94 14.10
CA LYS A 240 -7.66 -3.72 14.18
C LYS A 240 -8.29 -3.38 12.83
N TYR A 241 -7.57 -2.67 11.97
CA TYR A 241 -8.15 -2.06 10.78
C TYR A 241 -7.59 -2.57 9.46
N GLU A 242 -6.39 -3.14 9.46
CA GLU A 242 -5.75 -3.64 8.24
C GLU A 242 -5.95 -5.15 8.10
N PRO A 243 -6.04 -5.67 6.86
CA PRO A 243 -6.35 -7.07 6.63
C PRO A 243 -5.21 -7.97 7.12
N ARG A 244 -5.52 -8.94 7.99
CA ARG A 244 -4.55 -9.97 8.43
C ARG A 244 -3.92 -10.68 7.23
N LEU A 245 -4.70 -10.93 6.18
CA LEU A 245 -4.27 -11.58 4.94
C LEU A 245 -3.05 -10.90 4.29
N ALA A 246 -2.93 -9.57 4.38
CA ALA A 246 -1.82 -8.82 3.79
C ALA A 246 -0.61 -8.69 4.72
N LEU A 247 -0.66 -9.25 5.92
CA LEU A 247 0.34 -9.03 6.97
C LEU A 247 0.93 -10.34 7.47
N VAL A 248 0.08 -11.35 7.70
CA VAL A 248 0.46 -12.64 8.27
C VAL A 248 0.16 -13.72 7.23
N PRO A 249 1.13 -14.59 6.91
CA PRO A 249 0.86 -15.73 6.04
C PRO A 249 -0.35 -16.55 6.51
N GLY A 250 -1.11 -17.09 5.56
CA GLY A 250 -2.33 -17.86 5.86
C GLY A 250 -2.03 -19.12 6.66
N ASP A 251 -3.03 -19.65 7.37
CA ASP A 251 -2.83 -20.85 8.17
C ASP A 251 -2.68 -22.12 7.30
N ALA A 252 -3.23 -22.11 6.08
CA ALA A 252 -3.24 -23.21 5.12
C ALA A 252 -2.17 -23.09 4.01
N VAL A 253 -1.20 -22.19 4.16
CA VAL A 253 -0.07 -22.08 3.22
C VAL A 253 0.84 -23.31 3.33
N PRO A 254 1.56 -23.70 2.26
CA PRO A 254 2.50 -24.80 2.31
C PRO A 254 3.56 -24.64 3.41
N ALA A 255 4.06 -25.76 3.92
CA ALA A 255 5.23 -25.77 4.79
C ALA A 255 6.45 -26.21 3.99
N TYR A 256 7.56 -25.50 4.14
CA TYR A 256 8.86 -25.87 3.56
C TYR A 256 9.82 -26.23 4.69
N ASP A 257 10.59 -27.29 4.51
CA ASP A 257 11.53 -27.75 5.54
C ASP A 257 12.59 -26.67 5.81
N GLY A 258 12.92 -26.45 7.09
CA GLY A 258 13.83 -25.38 7.52
C GLY A 258 13.32 -23.94 7.31
N CYS A 259 12.10 -23.73 6.81
CA CYS A 259 11.52 -22.41 6.57
C CYS A 259 10.52 -22.03 7.67
N GLU A 260 10.68 -20.85 8.25
CA GLU A 260 9.67 -20.35 9.20
C GLU A 260 8.37 -20.00 8.48
N HIS A 261 7.23 -20.14 9.18
CA HIS A 261 5.92 -19.80 8.61
C HIS A 261 5.83 -18.33 8.15
N ALA A 262 6.58 -17.43 8.79
CA ALA A 262 6.68 -16.03 8.39
C ALA A 262 7.41 -15.83 7.05
N ASP A 263 8.22 -16.80 6.64
CA ASP A 263 9.12 -16.70 5.49
C ASP A 263 8.62 -17.49 4.27
N VAL A 264 7.50 -18.20 4.41
CA VAL A 264 6.91 -19.11 3.41
C VAL A 264 6.67 -18.46 2.04
N PHE A 265 6.28 -17.18 2.02
CA PHE A 265 6.09 -16.44 0.78
C PHE A 265 7.42 -16.26 0.04
N TYR A 266 8.53 -16.02 0.74
CA TYR A 266 9.84 -15.88 0.09
C TYR A 266 10.30 -17.20 -0.51
N ALA A 267 10.12 -18.32 0.18
CA ALA A 267 10.42 -19.64 -0.38
C ALA A 267 9.66 -19.87 -1.69
N ARG A 268 8.36 -19.54 -1.72
CA ARG A 268 7.55 -19.64 -2.94
C ARG A 268 7.96 -18.66 -4.02
N LEU A 269 8.26 -17.40 -3.68
CA LEU A 269 8.69 -16.38 -4.65
C LEU A 269 10.04 -16.76 -5.29
N LEU A 270 10.96 -17.37 -4.54
CA LEU A 270 12.24 -17.88 -5.05
C LEU A 270 12.03 -19.09 -5.98
N ASP A 271 11.12 -20.00 -5.65
CA ASP A 271 10.73 -21.11 -6.53
C ASP A 271 10.12 -20.60 -7.86
N LEU A 272 9.21 -19.62 -7.77
CA LEU A 272 8.66 -18.93 -8.94
C LEU A 272 9.74 -18.23 -9.76
N ALA A 273 10.76 -17.65 -9.11
CA ALA A 273 11.89 -17.03 -9.79
C ALA A 273 12.71 -18.05 -10.61
N GLY A 274 12.82 -19.30 -10.15
CA GLY A 274 13.46 -20.38 -10.94
C GLY A 274 12.75 -20.62 -12.28
N SER A 275 11.42 -20.48 -12.31
CA SER A 275 10.61 -20.62 -13.52
C SER A 275 10.59 -19.35 -14.38
N LEU A 276 10.42 -18.19 -13.75
CA LEU A 276 10.28 -16.90 -14.43
C LEU A 276 11.61 -16.25 -14.82
N ARG A 277 12.72 -16.73 -14.27
CA ARG A 277 14.11 -16.30 -14.55
C ARG A 277 14.33 -14.78 -14.56
N PRO A 278 13.87 -14.04 -13.54
CA PRO A 278 14.10 -12.61 -13.44
C PRO A 278 15.59 -12.29 -13.34
N GLY A 279 16.01 -11.22 -14.01
CA GLY A 279 17.34 -10.64 -13.82
C GLY A 279 17.44 -9.86 -12.49
N ILE A 280 16.31 -9.43 -11.93
CA ILE A 280 16.23 -8.68 -10.67
C ILE A 280 15.13 -9.24 -9.78
N LEU A 281 15.51 -9.56 -8.53
CA LEU A 281 14.60 -9.88 -7.42
C LEU A 281 14.66 -8.76 -6.38
N LEU A 282 13.51 -8.27 -5.93
CA LEU A 282 13.45 -7.31 -4.84
C LEU A 282 12.23 -7.57 -3.94
N PHE A 283 12.49 -7.95 -2.70
CA PHE A 283 11.45 -8.25 -1.71
C PHE A 283 11.56 -7.34 -0.49
N GLU A 284 10.42 -6.83 -0.01
CA GLU A 284 10.36 -6.26 1.33
C GLU A 284 10.47 -7.37 2.38
N VAL A 285 11.28 -7.15 3.41
CA VAL A 285 11.49 -8.05 4.55
C VAL A 285 11.27 -7.29 5.85
N GLY A 286 10.78 -7.97 6.88
CA GLY A 286 10.37 -7.34 8.14
C GLY A 286 11.52 -6.82 8.98
N ASP A 287 12.63 -7.56 9.05
CA ASP A 287 13.83 -7.18 9.81
C ASP A 287 15.09 -7.88 9.28
N GLU A 288 16.25 -7.54 9.85
CA GLU A 288 17.55 -8.08 9.48
C GLU A 288 17.65 -9.60 9.73
N GLU A 289 17.05 -10.10 10.81
CA GLU A 289 17.05 -11.54 11.11
C GLU A 289 16.29 -12.32 10.03
N GLN A 290 15.12 -11.82 9.64
CA GLN A 290 14.35 -12.38 8.53
C GLN A 290 15.11 -12.28 7.21
N ALA A 291 15.77 -11.15 6.94
CA ALA A 291 16.60 -11.00 5.74
C ALA A 291 17.67 -12.10 5.65
N VAL A 292 18.37 -12.39 6.76
CA VAL A 292 19.38 -13.45 6.83
C VAL A 292 18.75 -14.84 6.59
N ARG A 293 17.56 -15.11 7.12
CA ARG A 293 16.85 -16.38 6.85
C ARG A 293 16.44 -16.51 5.39
N VAL A 294 15.90 -15.45 4.79
CA VAL A 294 15.49 -15.43 3.38
C VAL A 294 16.68 -15.65 2.45
N VAL A 295 17.83 -15.03 2.73
CA VAL A 295 19.06 -15.23 1.93
C VAL A 295 19.53 -16.69 1.96
N ARG A 296 19.31 -17.42 3.06
CA ARG A 296 19.67 -18.85 3.17
C ARG A 296 18.77 -19.78 2.37
N LEU A 297 17.65 -19.28 1.84
CA LEU A 297 16.75 -20.05 0.96
C LEU A 297 17.21 -20.06 -0.51
N ILE A 298 18.19 -19.22 -0.86
CA ILE A 298 18.82 -19.13 -2.19
C ILE A 298 19.92 -20.19 -2.29
#